data_AF-A0A452XW68-F1
#
_entry.id   AF-A0A452XW68-F1
#
_cell.length_a   1.000
_cell.length_b   1.000
_cell.length_c   1.000
_cell.angle_alpha   90.00
_cell.angle_beta   90.00
_cell.angle_gamma   90.00
#
_symmetry.space_group_name_H-M   'P 1'
#
loop_
_entity.id
_entity.type
_entity.pdbx_description
1 polymer ?
#
loop_
_entity_poly.entity_id
_entity_poly.type
_entity_poly.pdbx_seq_one_letter_code
_entity_poly.pdbx_strand_id
1 'polypeptide(L)'
;LSEKLPELLDFPKDLASLELAAKVQLKSLAEEMQAINKGLEKVEQELTISENDGPVSEIFCKGRNADALALYFGEDPARCPFEQVVTTLHNFVKLFTRSHEENCKQLDLEKKKAQKEAEPEKAKGESENEKDELSHPIKELDISLQSQPQTASAK
;
A
#
# COMPACT_ATOMS: atom_id res chain seq x y z
N LEU A 1 38.39 -2.57 -52.88
CA LEU A 1 37.78 -3.07 -51.64
C LEU A 1 36.37 -3.58 -51.91
N SER A 2 35.44 -2.72 -52.35
CA SER A 2 34.08 -3.12 -52.79
C SER A 2 34.05 -4.30 -53.79
N GLU A 3 34.89 -4.30 -54.84
CA GLU A 3 34.92 -5.41 -55.82
C GLU A 3 35.70 -6.66 -55.37
N LYS A 4 36.55 -6.54 -54.35
CA LYS A 4 37.41 -7.65 -53.89
C LYS A 4 36.86 -8.36 -52.65
N LEU A 5 36.10 -7.64 -51.81
CA LEU A 5 35.53 -8.09 -50.55
C LEU A 5 34.19 -7.38 -50.31
N PRO A 6 33.12 -7.76 -51.03
CA PRO A 6 31.80 -7.12 -50.92
C PRO A 6 31.13 -7.39 -49.56
N GLU A 7 31.46 -8.50 -48.88
CA GLU A 7 30.89 -8.87 -47.58
C GLU A 7 31.27 -7.89 -46.46
N LEU A 8 32.40 -7.19 -46.60
CA LEU A 8 32.86 -6.16 -45.67
C LEU A 8 32.05 -4.85 -45.73
N LEU A 9 31.19 -4.68 -46.74
CA LEU A 9 30.34 -3.48 -46.85
C LEU A 9 29.19 -3.49 -45.83
N ASP A 10 28.76 -4.68 -45.40
CA ASP A 10 27.62 -4.87 -44.50
C ASP A 10 28.02 -5.05 -43.03
N PHE A 11 29.31 -5.17 -42.73
CA PHE A 11 29.88 -5.28 -41.38
C PHE A 11 29.26 -4.34 -40.32
N PRO A 12 28.92 -3.06 -40.61
CA PRO A 12 28.30 -2.20 -39.61
C PRO A 12 26.92 -2.70 -39.12
N LYS A 13 26.22 -3.48 -39.95
CA LYS A 13 24.94 -4.12 -39.57
C LYS A 13 25.15 -5.20 -38.51
N ASP A 14 26.29 -5.89 -38.55
CA ASP A 14 26.67 -6.90 -37.55
C ASP A 14 26.99 -6.27 -36.18
N LEU A 15 27.24 -4.96 -36.15
CA LEU A 15 27.54 -4.18 -34.94
C LEU A 15 26.37 -3.28 -34.49
N ALA A 16 25.13 -3.56 -34.92
CA ALA A 16 23.96 -2.73 -34.62
C ALA A 16 23.78 -2.38 -33.12
N SER A 17 24.22 -3.27 -32.23
CA SER A 17 24.11 -3.10 -30.78
C SER A 17 25.27 -2.31 -30.14
N LEU A 18 26.35 -2.03 -30.88
CA LEU A 18 27.58 -1.47 -30.31
C LEU A 18 27.36 -0.10 -29.68
N GLU A 19 26.54 0.74 -30.30
CA GLU A 19 26.15 2.06 -29.79
C GLU A 19 25.34 1.97 -28.49
N LEU A 20 24.48 0.96 -28.36
CA LEU A 20 23.70 0.73 -27.13
C LEU A 20 24.58 0.11 -26.03
N ALA A 21 25.45 -0.83 -26.40
CA ALA A 21 26.40 -1.46 -25.49
C ALA A 21 27.38 -0.43 -24.89
N ALA A 22 27.84 0.55 -25.68
CA ALA A 22 28.69 1.63 -25.21
C ALA A 22 28.03 2.54 -24.16
N LYS A 23 26.69 2.57 -24.09
CA LYS A 23 25.92 3.38 -23.13
C LYS A 23 25.67 2.66 -21.80
N VAL A 24 25.99 1.36 -21.72
CA VAL A 24 25.79 0.59 -20.48
C VAL A 24 26.78 1.07 -19.42
N GLN A 25 26.25 1.52 -18.28
CA GLN A 25 27.07 1.92 -17.13
C GLN A 25 27.36 0.69 -16.26
N LEU A 26 28.55 0.10 -16.43
CA LEU A 26 28.94 -1.12 -15.71
C LEU A 26 28.85 -0.97 -14.19
N LYS A 27 29.06 0.23 -13.65
CA LYS A 27 28.94 0.51 -12.21
C LYS A 27 27.49 0.33 -11.74
N SER A 28 26.53 0.94 -12.41
CA SER A 28 25.11 0.82 -12.09
C SER A 28 24.62 -0.62 -12.25
N LEU A 29 25.06 -1.31 -13.31
CA LEU A 29 24.74 -2.72 -13.51
C LEU A 29 25.27 -3.61 -12.36
N ALA A 30 26.51 -3.36 -11.91
CA ALA A 30 27.09 -4.09 -10.79
C ALA A 30 26.35 -3.83 -9.47
N GLU A 31 25.94 -2.57 -9.23
CA GLU A 31 25.14 -2.18 -8.07
C GLU A 31 23.76 -2.87 -8.09
N GLU A 32 23.09 -2.90 -9.23
CA GLU A 32 21.82 -3.62 -9.41
C GLU A 32 21.98 -5.14 -9.19
N MET A 33 23.00 -5.76 -9.79
CA MET A 33 23.31 -7.18 -9.58
C MET A 33 23.54 -7.49 -8.10
N GLN A 34 24.27 -6.63 -7.38
CA GLN A 34 24.51 -6.80 -5.96
C GLN A 34 23.21 -6.66 -5.14
N ALA A 35 22.36 -5.69 -5.48
CA ALA A 35 21.07 -5.49 -4.83
C ALA A 35 20.14 -6.70 -5.03
N ILE A 36 20.11 -7.26 -6.25
CA ILE A 36 19.35 -8.47 -6.58
C ILE A 36 19.87 -9.67 -5.78
N ASN A 37 21.18 -9.92 -5.78
CA ASN A 37 21.78 -11.03 -5.02
C ASN A 37 21.48 -10.93 -3.52
N LYS A 38 21.57 -9.73 -2.94
CA LYS A 38 21.22 -9.49 -1.53
C LYS A 38 19.74 -9.69 -1.25
N GLY A 39 18.87 -9.30 -2.18
CA GLY A 39 17.43 -9.56 -2.09
C GLY A 39 17.15 -11.06 -2.08
N LEU A 40 17.79 -11.82 -2.95
CA LEU A 40 17.64 -13.27 -3.04
C LEU A 40 18.11 -13.98 -1.77
N GLU A 41 19.26 -13.58 -1.22
CA GLU A 41 19.77 -14.13 0.04
C GLU A 41 18.79 -13.93 1.20
N LYS A 42 18.15 -12.75 1.28
CA LYS A 42 17.12 -12.48 2.29
C LYS A 42 15.88 -13.35 2.12
N VAL A 43 15.43 -13.54 0.88
CA VAL A 43 14.28 -14.41 0.58
C VAL A 43 14.58 -15.85 0.97
N GLU A 44 15.79 -16.34 0.71
CA GLU A 44 16.22 -17.69 1.10
C GLU A 44 16.30 -17.86 2.63
N GLN A 45 16.81 -16.84 3.33
CA GLN A 45 16.81 -16.81 4.80
C GLN A 45 15.39 -16.87 5.37
N GLU A 46 14.48 -16.03 4.88
CA GLU A 46 13.08 -15.99 5.32
C GLU A 46 12.37 -17.32 5.02
N LEU A 47 12.62 -17.92 3.86
CA LEU A 47 12.08 -19.24 3.49
C LEU A 47 12.55 -20.33 4.46
N THR A 48 13.83 -20.32 4.86
CA THR A 48 14.37 -21.29 5.83
C THR A 48 13.77 -21.08 7.22
N ILE A 49 13.59 -19.82 7.64
CA ILE A 49 12.99 -19.49 8.93
C ILE A 49 11.52 -19.95 8.97
N SER A 50 10.81 -19.80 7.86
CA SER A 50 9.41 -20.20 7.69
C SER A 50 9.14 -21.68 7.95
N GLU A 51 10.14 -22.57 7.84
CA GLU A 51 9.97 -24.00 8.17
C GLU A 51 9.60 -24.23 9.65
N ASN A 52 9.90 -23.26 10.53
CA ASN A 52 9.64 -23.34 11.96
C ASN A 52 8.34 -22.64 12.39
N ASP A 53 7.60 -22.02 11.47
CA ASP A 53 6.36 -21.28 11.75
C ASP A 53 5.15 -22.21 12.02
N GLY A 54 5.40 -23.52 12.10
CA GLY A 54 4.41 -24.54 12.45
C GLY A 54 3.48 -24.91 11.30
N PRO A 55 2.45 -25.75 11.55
CA PRO A 55 1.58 -26.31 10.51
C PRO A 55 0.84 -25.26 9.68
N VAL A 56 0.68 -24.06 10.23
CA VAL A 56 -0.04 -22.94 9.61
C VAL A 56 0.74 -22.34 8.44
N SER A 57 2.08 -22.28 8.53
CA SER A 57 2.92 -21.78 7.43
C SER A 57 2.93 -22.72 6.23
N GLU A 58 2.91 -24.03 6.47
CA GLU A 58 2.78 -25.03 5.40
C GLU A 58 1.49 -24.86 4.61
N ILE A 59 0.38 -24.54 5.28
CA ILE A 59 -0.92 -24.26 4.65
C ILE A 59 -0.88 -22.94 3.88
N PHE A 60 -0.24 -21.90 4.41
CA PHE A 60 -0.12 -20.59 3.75
C PHE A 60 0.78 -20.65 2.49
N CYS A 61 1.96 -21.27 2.57
CA CYS A 61 2.88 -21.41 1.44
C CYS A 61 2.31 -22.31 0.33
N LYS A 62 1.53 -23.34 0.68
CA LYS A 62 0.86 -24.21 -0.29
C LYS A 62 -0.46 -23.59 -0.80
N GLY A 63 -1.13 -22.82 0.04
CA GLY A 63 -2.42 -22.20 -0.20
C GLY A 63 -2.28 -20.79 -0.75
N ARG A 64 -2.00 -20.68 -2.06
CA ARG A 64 -2.15 -19.41 -2.81
C ARG A 64 -3.63 -19.00 -3.00
N ASN A 65 -4.47 -19.21 -2.00
CA ASN A 65 -5.90 -18.90 -2.04
C ASN A 65 -6.34 -18.17 -0.77
N ALA A 66 -7.44 -17.42 -0.88
CA ALA A 66 -7.98 -16.64 0.24
C ALA A 66 -8.43 -17.52 1.42
N ASP A 67 -8.72 -18.79 1.17
CA ASP A 67 -9.14 -19.75 2.19
C ASP A 67 -8.02 -20.03 3.21
N ALA A 68 -6.76 -20.07 2.77
CA ALA A 68 -5.61 -20.22 3.66
C ALA A 68 -5.47 -19.05 4.64
N LEU A 69 -5.85 -17.83 4.22
CA LEU A 69 -5.83 -16.65 5.09
C LEU A 69 -6.95 -16.70 6.14
N ALA A 70 -8.15 -17.18 5.77
CA ALA A 70 -9.23 -17.39 6.73
C ALA A 70 -8.83 -18.43 7.80
N LEU A 71 -8.24 -19.56 7.36
CA LEU A 71 -7.71 -20.58 8.27
C LEU A 71 -6.61 -20.04 9.19
N TYR A 72 -5.73 -19.16 8.70
CA TYR A 72 -4.67 -18.53 9.50
C TYR A 72 -5.25 -17.73 10.68
N PHE A 73 -6.33 -16.99 10.47
CA PHE A 73 -6.99 -16.23 11.54
C PHE A 73 -7.97 -17.06 12.39
N GLY A 74 -8.05 -18.38 12.17
CA GLY A 74 -8.97 -19.28 12.88
C GLY A 74 -10.42 -19.16 12.44
N GLU A 75 -10.67 -18.53 11.30
CA GLU A 75 -11.99 -18.38 10.69
C GLU A 75 -12.28 -19.53 9.73
N ASP A 76 -13.56 -19.81 9.53
CA ASP A 76 -14.01 -20.79 8.53
C ASP A 76 -14.03 -20.13 7.14
N PRO A 77 -13.28 -20.64 6.14
CA PRO A 77 -13.28 -20.10 4.78
C PRO A 77 -14.67 -20.03 4.13
N ALA A 78 -15.57 -20.97 4.47
CA ALA A 78 -16.94 -20.96 3.96
C ALA A 78 -17.78 -19.81 4.56
N ARG A 79 -17.35 -19.25 5.68
CA ARG A 79 -17.99 -18.13 6.37
C ARG A 79 -17.37 -16.78 6.00
N CYS A 80 -16.21 -16.79 5.36
CA CYS A 80 -15.49 -15.61 4.87
C CYS A 80 -15.30 -15.70 3.36
N PRO A 81 -16.39 -15.61 2.55
CA PRO A 81 -16.27 -15.69 1.11
C PRO A 81 -15.32 -14.60 0.59
N PHE A 82 -14.52 -14.95 -0.42
CA PHE A 82 -13.51 -14.06 -1.00
C PHE A 82 -14.03 -12.65 -1.29
N GLU A 83 -15.26 -12.54 -1.80
CA GLU A 83 -15.93 -11.27 -2.07
C GLU A 83 -16.10 -10.38 -0.83
N GLN A 84 -16.39 -10.95 0.35
CA GLN A 84 -16.51 -10.20 1.60
C GLN A 84 -15.15 -9.71 2.11
N VAL A 85 -14.11 -10.54 1.99
CA VAL A 85 -12.74 -10.17 2.34
C VAL A 85 -12.28 -9.01 1.44
N VAL A 86 -12.46 -9.15 0.13
CA VAL A 86 -12.12 -8.11 -0.85
C VAL A 86 -12.93 -6.84 -0.64
N THR A 87 -14.23 -6.96 -0.35
CA THR A 87 -15.10 -5.80 -0.06
C THR A 87 -14.66 -5.07 1.19
N THR A 88 -14.32 -5.79 2.26
CA THR A 88 -13.84 -5.21 3.51
C THR A 88 -12.52 -4.46 3.30
N LEU A 89 -11.54 -5.08 2.63
CA LEU A 89 -10.27 -4.44 2.27
C LEU A 89 -10.47 -3.20 1.40
N HIS A 90 -11.32 -3.31 0.37
CA HIS A 90 -11.63 -2.19 -0.51
C HIS A 90 -12.28 -1.03 0.25
N ASN A 91 -13.23 -1.31 1.14
CA ASN A 91 -13.86 -0.30 1.98
C ASN A 91 -12.84 0.35 2.93
N PHE A 92 -11.99 -0.44 3.59
CA PHE A 92 -10.93 0.07 4.45
C PHE A 92 -10.01 1.03 3.69
N VAL A 93 -9.52 0.65 2.51
CA VAL A 93 -8.64 1.50 1.70
C VAL A 93 -9.35 2.81 1.32
N LYS A 94 -10.62 2.73 0.90
CA LYS A 94 -11.42 3.94 0.59
C LYS A 94 -11.56 4.86 1.80
N LEU A 95 -11.89 4.30 2.98
CA LEU A 95 -11.97 5.09 4.20
C LEU A 95 -10.62 5.70 4.55
N PHE A 96 -9.55 4.92 4.50
CA PHE A 96 -8.20 5.36 4.83
C PHE A 96 -7.74 6.52 3.93
N THR A 97 -7.93 6.40 2.61
CA THR A 97 -7.60 7.48 1.67
C THR A 97 -8.40 8.75 1.96
N ARG A 98 -9.71 8.60 2.20
CA ARG A 98 -10.58 9.74 2.52
C ARG A 98 -10.14 10.43 3.82
N SER A 99 -9.91 9.66 4.88
CA SER A 99 -9.44 10.20 6.16
C SER A 99 -8.07 10.86 6.03
N HIS A 100 -7.18 10.31 5.21
CA HIS A 100 -5.89 10.94 4.93
C HIS A 100 -6.07 12.32 4.26
N GLU A 101 -6.92 12.43 3.24
CA GLU A 101 -7.22 13.71 2.59
C GLU A 101 -7.84 14.73 3.56
N GLU A 102 -8.78 14.28 4.39
CA GLU A 102 -9.43 15.11 5.41
C GLU A 102 -8.40 15.61 6.44
N ASN A 103 -7.50 14.74 6.91
CA ASN A 103 -6.41 15.09 7.83
C ASN A 103 -5.44 16.11 7.21
N CYS A 104 -5.07 15.98 5.94
CA CYS A 104 -4.23 16.96 5.25
C CYS A 104 -4.89 18.34 5.20
N LYS A 105 -6.18 18.40 4.84
CA LYS A 105 -6.94 19.67 4.80
C LYS A 105 -7.02 20.32 6.17
N GLN A 106 -7.26 19.52 7.22
CA GLN A 106 -7.31 20.00 8.60
C GLN A 106 -5.96 20.62 9.02
N LEU A 107 -4.86 19.92 8.74
CA LEU A 107 -3.51 20.40 9.05
C LEU A 107 -3.18 21.73 8.35
N ASP A 108 -3.59 21.91 7.10
CA ASP A 108 -3.36 23.15 6.36
C ASP A 108 -4.17 24.33 6.91
N LEU A 109 -5.42 24.09 7.33
CA LEU A 109 -6.25 25.10 7.98
C LEU A 109 -5.68 25.51 9.33
N GLU A 110 -5.21 24.55 10.13
CA GLU A 110 -4.58 24.81 11.43
C GLU A 110 -3.28 25.59 11.28
N LYS A 111 -2.42 25.24 10.32
CA LYS A 111 -1.20 26.01 10.00
C LYS A 111 -1.53 27.44 9.58
N LYS A 112 -2.56 27.64 8.76
CA LYS A 112 -2.99 28.97 8.30
C LYS A 112 -3.58 29.80 9.45
N LYS A 113 -4.34 29.17 10.35
CA LYS A 113 -4.88 29.83 11.55
C LYS A 113 -3.76 30.24 12.50
N ALA A 114 -2.82 29.34 12.77
CA ALA A 114 -1.66 29.62 13.64
C ALA A 114 -0.77 30.74 13.08
N GLN A 115 -0.59 30.84 11.76
CA GLN A 115 0.17 31.94 11.14
C GLN A 115 -0.56 33.30 11.23
N LYS A 116 -1.89 33.31 11.13
CA LYS A 116 -2.68 34.54 11.29
C LYS A 116 -2.73 35.04 12.74
N GLU A 117 -2.77 34.13 13.71
CA GLU A 117 -2.74 34.47 15.14
C GLU A 117 -1.34 34.90 15.62
N ALA A 118 -0.29 34.62 14.85
CA ALA A 118 1.09 35.00 15.15
C ALA A 118 1.53 36.36 14.55
N GLU A 119 0.69 37.02 13.72
CA GLU A 119 0.91 38.43 13.36
C GLU A 119 0.28 39.34 14.42
N PRO A 120 1.05 40.13 15.18
CA PRO A 120 0.49 41.08 16.12
C PRO A 120 -0.06 42.29 15.36
N GLU A 121 -1.37 42.31 15.08
CA GLU A 121 -2.01 43.54 14.64
C GLU A 121 -1.94 44.58 15.75
N LYS A 122 -1.26 45.68 15.43
CA LYS A 122 -1.22 46.89 16.24
C LYS A 122 -2.63 47.45 16.44
N ALA A 123 -2.88 47.78 17.69
CA ALA A 123 -3.75 48.85 18.19
C ALA A 123 -5.26 48.58 18.41
N LYS A 124 -5.56 48.30 19.69
CA LYS A 124 -6.33 49.17 20.61
C LYS A 124 -7.86 49.12 20.57
N GLY A 125 -8.46 48.61 21.66
CA GLY A 125 -9.76 49.06 22.18
C GLY A 125 -10.67 47.98 22.79
N GLU A 126 -10.88 48.05 24.11
CA GLU A 126 -11.88 47.43 25.02
C GLU A 126 -13.29 47.25 24.41
N SER A 127 -14.23 46.36 24.82
CA SER A 127 -14.62 45.76 26.11
C SER A 127 -15.69 44.65 25.93
N GLU A 128 -15.73 43.71 26.88
CA GLU A 128 -16.83 42.86 27.45
C GLU A 128 -18.09 42.45 26.63
N ASN A 129 -18.36 41.14 26.50
CA ASN A 129 -19.52 40.46 27.15
C ASN A 129 -19.62 38.94 26.91
N GLU A 130 -20.43 38.33 27.78
CA GLU A 130 -20.65 36.95 28.22
C GLU A 130 -21.19 35.91 27.19
N LYS A 131 -20.82 34.63 27.46
CA LYS A 131 -21.37 33.30 27.09
C LYS A 131 -22.42 33.19 25.97
N ASP A 132 -22.22 32.21 25.08
CA ASP A 132 -23.20 31.12 24.96
C ASP A 132 -22.62 29.87 24.27
N GLU A 133 -23.05 28.70 24.76
CA GLU A 133 -22.89 27.40 24.11
C GLU A 133 -23.56 27.40 22.72
N LEU A 134 -23.04 26.65 21.74
CA LEU A 134 -23.85 25.60 21.09
C LEU A 134 -23.01 24.66 20.20
N SER A 135 -23.00 23.41 20.64
CA SER A 135 -22.90 22.14 19.92
C SER A 135 -22.68 22.12 18.40
N HIS A 136 -21.87 21.16 17.94
CA HIS A 136 -22.38 20.16 17.00
C HIS A 136 -21.91 18.75 17.39
N PRO A 137 -22.83 17.79 17.54
CA PRO A 137 -22.49 16.41 17.89
C PRO A 137 -21.90 15.67 16.69
N ILE A 138 -20.90 14.84 16.95
CA ILE A 138 -20.50 13.76 16.05
C ILE A 138 -21.75 12.89 15.89
N LYS A 139 -22.30 12.85 14.68
CA LYS A 139 -23.38 11.93 14.35
C LYS A 139 -22.76 10.53 14.37
N GLU A 140 -22.96 9.79 15.47
CA GLU A 140 -22.81 8.35 15.45
C GLU A 140 -23.69 7.80 14.34
N LEU A 141 -23.05 7.12 13.37
CA LEU A 141 -23.77 6.39 12.35
C LEU A 141 -24.08 5.02 12.96
N ASP A 142 -25.29 4.87 13.48
CA ASP A 142 -25.83 3.59 13.95
C ASP A 142 -25.93 2.62 12.75
N ILE A 143 -24.92 1.77 12.60
CA ILE A 143 -24.97 0.67 11.64
C ILE A 143 -25.64 -0.49 12.36
N SER A 144 -26.96 -0.56 12.20
CA SER A 144 -27.78 -1.67 12.66
C SER A 144 -27.27 -2.97 12.03
N LEU A 145 -26.49 -3.75 12.80
CA LEU A 145 -26.19 -5.13 12.48
C LEU A 145 -27.47 -5.94 12.66
N GLN A 146 -28.26 -6.08 11.60
CA GLN A 146 -29.33 -7.08 11.55
C GLN A 146 -28.73 -8.47 11.53
N SER A 147 -28.42 -8.99 12.72
CA SER A 147 -28.18 -10.41 12.94
C SER A 147 -29.55 -11.09 13.07
N GLN A 148 -29.97 -11.84 12.04
CA GLN A 148 -31.14 -12.72 12.15
C GLN A 148 -30.70 -14.07 12.75
N PRO A 149 -31.35 -14.57 13.82
CA PRO A 149 -31.15 -15.94 14.28
C PRO A 149 -31.99 -16.88 13.40
N GLN A 150 -31.32 -17.72 12.60
CA GLN A 150 -31.97 -18.87 11.98
C GLN A 150 -32.20 -19.92 13.08
N THR A 151 -33.46 -20.20 13.36
CA THR A 151 -33.89 -21.28 14.25
C THR A 151 -33.90 -22.59 13.47
N ALA A 152 -33.07 -23.55 13.86
CA ALA A 152 -33.22 -24.94 13.44
C ALA A 152 -33.97 -25.69 14.53
N SER A 153 -35.27 -25.88 14.32
CA SER A 153 -36.07 -26.89 15.02
C SER A 153 -36.07 -28.13 14.13
N ALA A 154 -35.45 -29.21 14.58
CA ALA A 154 -35.62 -30.53 13.98
C ALA A 154 -35.81 -31.55 15.11
N LYS A 155 -36.84 -32.34 14.89
CA LYS A 155 -37.54 -33.25 15.80
C LYS A 155 -36.87 -34.62 15.83
#